data_AF-A0A6L7YMY5-F1
#
_entry.id   AF-A0A6L7YMY5-F1
#
_cell.length_a   1.000
_cell.length_b   1.000
_cell.length_c   1.000
_cell.angle_alpha   90.00
_cell.angle_beta   90.00
_cell.angle_gamma   90.00
#
_symmetry.space_group_name_H-M   'P 1'
#
loop_
_entity.id
_entity.type
_entity.pdbx_description
1 polymer ?
#
loop_
_entity_poly.entity_id
_entity_poly.type
_entity_poly.pdbx_seq_one_letter_code
_entity_poly.pdbx_strand_id
1 'polypeptide(L)'
;MNRELIKELIEELLGCKDMLLVIDSGGAVSEMHAPPEIATEYAGRWANIEAGQWHIHLDLDAVKGAQFVENSNHGHESIMPKLHYLRMSGTDEATLLRFYFPNPWLDDDEKPTEFQPEKLRVFEDIRDRYVGRGGVVFVERTADGDKYHSEPVKSGGVV
;
A
#
# COMPACT_ATOMS: atom_id res chain seq x y z
N MET A 1 -2.65 13.18 8.34
CA MET A 1 -3.04 11.95 9.06
C MET A 1 -2.39 11.95 10.46
N ASN A 2 -2.90 11.19 11.44
CA ASN A 2 -2.26 11.09 12.78
C ASN A 2 -1.04 10.15 12.70
N ARG A 3 0.07 10.52 13.37
CA ARG A 3 1.31 9.71 13.44
C ARG A 3 1.07 8.29 13.94
N GLU A 4 0.28 8.07 14.98
CA GLU A 4 0.07 6.71 15.52
C GLU A 4 -0.61 5.80 14.50
N LEU A 5 -1.58 6.31 13.73
CA LEU A 5 -2.20 5.56 12.64
C LEU A 5 -1.20 5.26 11.51
N ILE A 6 -0.29 6.19 11.20
CA ILE A 6 0.77 5.95 10.21
C ILE A 6 1.69 4.82 10.68
N LYS A 7 2.10 4.83 11.95
CA LYS A 7 2.94 3.77 12.54
C LYS A 7 2.24 2.43 12.51
N GLU A 8 0.97 2.36 12.96
CA GLU A 8 0.16 1.14 12.90
C GLU A 8 0.11 0.57 11.48
N LEU A 9 -0.14 1.42 10.48
CA LEU A 9 -0.13 1.00 9.07
C LEU A 9 1.25 0.47 8.64
N ILE A 10 2.34 1.15 8.99
CA ILE A 10 3.70 0.70 8.65
C ILE A 10 3.97 -0.66 9.26
N GLU A 11 3.74 -0.83 10.56
CA GLU A 11 3.97 -2.11 11.26
C GLU A 11 3.11 -3.24 10.66
N GLU A 12 1.85 -2.98 10.37
CA GLU A 12 0.96 -3.97 9.75
C GLU A 12 1.45 -4.39 8.36
N LEU A 13 1.82 -3.42 7.51
CA LEU A 13 2.24 -3.67 6.13
C LEU A 13 3.61 -4.36 6.10
N LEU A 14 4.54 -3.97 6.96
CA LEU A 14 5.85 -4.60 7.06
C LEU A 14 5.80 -6.00 7.69
N GLY A 15 4.77 -6.30 8.47
CA GLY A 15 4.49 -7.66 8.95
C GLY A 15 3.97 -8.61 7.86
N CYS A 16 3.62 -8.10 6.67
CA CYS A 16 3.17 -8.92 5.56
C CYS A 16 4.35 -9.54 4.79
N LYS A 17 4.22 -10.83 4.46
CA LYS A 17 5.21 -11.54 3.64
C LYS A 17 5.27 -10.92 2.24
N ASP A 18 6.49 -10.82 1.70
CA ASP A 18 6.79 -10.42 0.31
C ASP A 18 6.26 -9.02 -0.08
N MET A 19 6.15 -8.10 0.89
CA MET A 19 5.77 -6.72 0.65
C MET A 19 6.86 -5.98 -0.16
N LEU A 20 6.48 -5.30 -1.24
CA LEU A 20 7.40 -4.49 -2.04
C LEU A 20 7.20 -2.99 -1.74
N LEU A 21 8.27 -2.33 -1.31
CA LEU A 21 8.30 -0.90 -1.03
C LEU A 21 8.85 -0.13 -2.21
N VAL A 22 8.14 0.93 -2.62
CA VAL A 22 8.55 1.74 -3.78
C VAL A 22 8.59 3.23 -3.43
N ILE A 23 9.73 3.84 -3.72
CA ILE A 23 9.95 5.30 -3.65
C ILE A 23 10.23 5.80 -5.06
N ASP A 24 9.53 6.85 -5.46
CA ASP A 24 9.66 7.48 -6.77
C ASP A 24 9.95 8.98 -6.58
N SER A 25 11.01 9.46 -7.22
CA SER A 25 11.48 10.85 -7.14
C SER A 25 11.40 11.61 -8.48
N GLY A 26 10.60 11.14 -9.44
CA GLY A 26 10.34 11.84 -10.71
C GLY A 26 11.43 11.69 -11.78
N GLY A 27 12.53 11.02 -11.45
CA GLY A 27 13.59 10.63 -12.40
C GLY A 27 14.31 9.33 -12.06
N ALA A 28 14.00 8.74 -10.91
CA ALA A 28 14.50 7.45 -10.47
C ALA A 28 13.49 6.80 -9.51
N VAL A 29 13.45 5.48 -9.54
CA VAL A 29 12.60 4.64 -8.70
C VAL A 29 13.48 3.65 -7.95
N SER A 30 13.19 3.45 -6.67
CA SER A 30 13.76 2.37 -5.86
C SER A 30 12.66 1.41 -5.47
N GLU A 31 12.87 0.13 -5.72
CA GLU A 31 11.95 -0.96 -5.42
C GLU A 31 12.67 -1.94 -4.49
N MET A 32 12.13 -2.18 -3.30
CA MET A 32 12.81 -2.89 -2.22
C MET A 32 11.85 -3.89 -1.58
N HIS A 33 12.17 -5.17 -1.63
CA HIS A 33 11.40 -6.18 -0.90
C HIS A 33 11.68 -6.08 0.60
N ALA A 34 10.62 -6.16 1.41
CA ALA A 34 10.70 -6.31 2.85
C ALA A 34 11.11 -7.75 3.21
N PRO A 35 12.31 -7.95 3.79
CA PRO A 35 12.68 -9.25 4.33
C PRO A 35 11.98 -9.52 5.68
N PRO A 36 11.95 -10.78 6.15
CA PRO A 36 11.36 -11.12 7.45
C PRO A 36 11.98 -10.37 8.64
N GLU A 37 13.27 -10.01 8.57
CA GLU A 37 14.02 -9.31 9.60
C GLU A 37 13.95 -7.77 9.51
N ILE A 38 13.01 -7.22 8.74
CA ILE A 38 12.80 -5.78 8.65
C ILE A 38 12.52 -5.15 10.02
N ALA A 39 13.14 -4.01 10.28
CA ALA A 39 12.95 -3.28 11.53
C ALA A 39 12.48 -1.85 11.26
N THR A 40 11.64 -1.34 12.15
CA THR A 40 11.26 0.07 12.18
C THR A 40 11.68 0.72 13.49
N GLU A 41 12.43 1.81 13.41
CA GLU A 41 12.71 2.70 14.55
C GLU A 41 11.93 4.00 14.42
N TYR A 42 11.25 4.40 15.49
CA TYR A 42 10.52 5.67 15.55
C TYR A 42 11.23 6.68 16.44
N ALA A 43 11.76 7.74 15.84
CA ALA A 43 12.48 8.81 16.53
C ALA A 43 11.86 10.18 16.20
N GLY A 44 11.06 10.70 17.14
CA GLY A 44 10.39 11.99 16.98
C GLY A 44 9.36 11.99 15.84
N ARG A 45 9.70 12.65 14.72
CA ARG A 45 8.86 12.71 13.51
C ARG A 45 9.26 11.69 12.44
N TRP A 46 10.33 10.94 12.65
CA TRP A 46 10.86 10.02 11.65
C TRP A 46 10.46 8.58 11.95
N ALA A 47 10.10 7.85 10.90
CA ALA A 47 10.15 6.40 10.85
C ALA A 47 11.37 5.99 10.01
N ASN A 48 12.29 5.25 10.62
CA ASN A 48 13.44 4.66 9.96
C ASN A 48 13.12 3.19 9.72
N ILE A 49 12.91 2.82 8.47
CA ILE A 49 12.63 1.44 8.07
C ILE A 49 13.92 0.88 7.49
N GLU A 50 14.48 -0.17 8.10
CA GLU A 50 15.79 -0.70 7.75
C GLU A 50 15.73 -2.20 7.49
N ALA A 51 16.40 -2.63 6.42
CA ALA A 51 16.49 -4.03 6.03
C ALA A 51 17.76 -4.27 5.21
N GLY A 52 18.69 -5.03 5.79
CA GLY A 52 19.89 -5.51 5.10
C GLY A 52 20.77 -4.40 4.50
N GLN A 53 20.55 -4.09 3.22
CA GLN A 53 21.35 -3.15 2.43
C GLN A 53 20.61 -1.87 2.05
N TRP A 54 19.35 -1.71 2.49
CA TRP A 54 18.56 -0.52 2.22
C TRP A 54 17.94 0.04 3.51
N HIS A 55 17.66 1.34 3.46
CA HIS A 55 16.97 2.05 4.52
C HIS A 55 16.04 3.13 3.95
N ILE A 56 14.97 3.45 4.66
CA ILE A 56 14.02 4.49 4.30
C ILE A 56 13.83 5.40 5.51
N HIS A 57 13.98 6.70 5.30
CA HIS A 57 13.61 7.73 6.28
C HIS A 57 12.31 8.39 5.85
N LEU A 58 11.20 8.07 6.53
CA LEU A 58 9.90 8.67 6.28
C LEU A 58 9.58 9.73 7.34
N ASP A 59 9.37 10.98 6.90
CA ASP A 59 8.84 12.04 7.76
C ASP A 59 7.34 11.82 7.97
N LEU A 60 6.96 11.39 9.17
CA LEU A 60 5.56 11.11 9.53
C LEU A 60 4.69 12.36 9.44
N ASP A 61 5.25 13.56 9.61
CA ASP A 61 4.50 14.81 9.45
C ASP A 61 4.22 15.15 8.00
N ALA A 62 5.04 14.64 7.07
CA ALA A 62 4.85 14.85 5.66
C ALA A 62 3.66 14.04 5.14
N VAL A 63 3.28 12.93 5.78
CA VAL A 63 2.17 12.07 5.35
C VAL A 63 0.81 12.74 5.59
N LYS A 64 0.17 13.15 4.49
CA LYS A 64 -1.14 13.81 4.49
C LYS A 64 -2.28 12.84 4.23
N GLY A 65 -2.05 11.80 3.41
CA GLY A 65 -3.05 10.80 3.09
C GLY A 65 -2.49 9.38 2.97
N ALA A 66 -3.39 8.40 3.07
CA ALA A 66 -3.13 7.01 2.73
C ALA A 66 -4.31 6.43 1.95
N GLN A 67 -4.00 5.66 0.91
CA GLN A 67 -5.00 5.09 0.00
C GLN A 67 -4.66 3.62 -0.23
N PHE A 68 -5.59 2.72 0.07
CA PHE A 68 -5.59 1.39 -0.52
C PHE A 68 -6.05 1.53 -1.97
N VAL A 69 -5.29 0.95 -2.89
CA VAL A 69 -5.55 1.06 -4.32
C VAL A 69 -5.60 -0.31 -4.94
N GLU A 70 -6.70 -0.57 -5.64
CA GLU A 70 -6.77 -1.61 -6.67
C GLU A 70 -6.57 -0.91 -8.02
N ASN A 71 -5.50 -1.24 -8.74
CA ASN A 71 -5.19 -0.65 -10.03
C ASN A 71 -5.27 -1.69 -11.14
N SER A 72 -6.20 -1.47 -12.06
CA SER A 72 -6.42 -2.27 -13.25
C SER A 72 -5.92 -1.48 -14.47
N ASN A 73 -4.68 -1.78 -14.88
CA ASN A 73 -4.10 -1.13 -16.06
C ASN A 73 -4.67 -1.78 -17.33
N HIS A 74 -5.81 -1.29 -17.81
CA HIS A 74 -6.47 -1.78 -19.03
C HIS A 74 -5.76 -1.35 -20.34
N GLY A 75 -4.66 -0.60 -20.27
CA GLY A 75 -3.92 -0.16 -21.47
C GLY A 75 -3.17 -1.27 -22.22
N HIS A 76 -3.03 -2.46 -21.62
CA HIS A 76 -2.53 -3.66 -22.26
C HIS A 76 -3.51 -4.79 -21.95
N GLU A 77 -4.58 -4.91 -22.77
CA GLU A 77 -5.72 -5.84 -22.61
C GLU A 77 -5.37 -7.34 -22.53
N SER A 78 -4.12 -7.74 -22.31
CA SER A 78 -3.78 -9.15 -22.13
C SER A 78 -2.60 -9.48 -21.21
N ILE A 79 -1.95 -8.53 -20.51
CA ILE A 79 -0.65 -8.86 -19.88
C ILE A 79 -0.45 -8.34 -18.45
N MET A 80 -1.01 -7.19 -18.05
CA MET A 80 -0.68 -6.62 -16.74
C MET A 80 -1.73 -6.98 -15.67
N PRO A 81 -1.42 -7.86 -14.71
CA PRO A 81 -2.35 -8.22 -13.64
C PRO A 81 -2.65 -7.03 -12.72
N LYS A 82 -3.83 -7.03 -12.09
CA LYS A 82 -4.23 -5.94 -11.19
C LYS A 82 -3.20 -5.78 -10.08
N LEU A 83 -2.82 -4.53 -9.79
CA LEU A 83 -1.90 -4.20 -8.71
C LEU A 83 -2.69 -3.78 -7.49
N HIS A 84 -2.28 -4.30 -6.34
CA HIS A 84 -2.87 -3.97 -5.04
C HIS A 84 -1.79 -3.32 -4.18
N TYR A 85 -2.02 -2.08 -3.74
CA TYR A 85 -1.02 -1.37 -2.95
C TYR A 85 -1.66 -0.39 -1.96
N LEU A 86 -0.93 -0.08 -0.89
CA LEU A 86 -1.17 1.12 -0.10
C LEU A 86 -0.23 2.22 -0.56
N ARG A 87 -0.77 3.41 -0.83
CA ARG A 87 -0.02 4.62 -1.17
C ARG A 87 -0.08 5.60 -0.02
N MET A 88 1.07 6.07 0.45
CA MET A 88 1.17 7.23 1.33
C MET A 88 1.48 8.48 0.50
N SER A 89 0.70 9.55 0.70
CA SER A 89 0.85 10.82 -0.01
C SER A 89 1.18 11.98 0.92
N GLY A 90 1.94 12.92 0.39
CA GLY A 90 2.30 14.19 1.01
C GLY A 90 1.40 15.33 0.59
N THR A 91 1.89 16.57 0.75
CA THR A 91 1.23 17.77 0.23
C THR A 91 1.04 17.68 -1.28
N ASP A 92 -0.03 18.29 -1.80
CA ASP A 92 -0.40 18.29 -3.22
C ASP A 92 -0.55 16.89 -3.83
N GLU A 93 -0.91 15.90 -3.01
CA GLU A 93 -0.99 14.51 -3.43
C GLU A 93 0.30 13.99 -4.07
N ALA A 94 1.48 14.47 -3.65
CA ALA A 94 2.74 13.86 -4.04
C ALA A 94 2.85 12.46 -3.43
N THR A 95 3.24 11.44 -4.20
CA THR A 95 3.46 10.10 -3.63
C THR A 95 4.77 10.08 -2.85
N LEU A 96 4.73 9.63 -1.60
CA LEU A 96 5.93 9.49 -0.76
C LEU A 96 6.45 8.06 -0.77
N LEU A 97 5.55 7.09 -0.59
CA LEU A 97 5.88 5.67 -0.47
C LEU A 97 4.70 4.83 -0.92
N ARG A 98 4.97 3.70 -1.59
CA ARG A 98 3.97 2.67 -1.89
C ARG A 98 4.39 1.34 -1.27
N PHE A 99 3.41 0.60 -0.78
CA PHE A 99 3.52 -0.76 -0.27
C PHE A 99 2.68 -1.65 -1.17
N TYR A 100 3.34 -2.39 -2.07
CA TYR A 100 2.70 -3.32 -2.98
C TYR A 100 2.55 -4.69 -2.34
N PHE A 101 1.31 -5.17 -2.28
CA PHE A 101 1.01 -6.52 -1.86
C PHE A 101 1.45 -7.51 -2.94
N PRO A 102 1.76 -8.77 -2.54
CA PRO A 102 2.05 -9.83 -3.50
C PRO A 102 0.94 -9.94 -4.54
N ASN A 103 1.32 -9.95 -5.81
CA ASN A 103 0.34 -9.99 -6.89
C ASN A 103 -0.31 -11.38 -6.95
N PRO A 104 -1.66 -11.49 -6.86
CA PRO A 104 -2.33 -12.80 -6.84
C PRO A 104 -2.30 -13.53 -8.20
N TRP A 105 -1.81 -12.90 -9.27
CA TRP A 105 -1.58 -13.53 -10.57
C TRP A 105 -0.11 -13.80 -10.89
N LEU A 106 0.80 -13.56 -9.93
CA LEU A 106 2.23 -13.86 -10.10
C LEU A 106 2.68 -14.95 -9.12
N ASP A 107 3.52 -15.85 -9.59
CA ASP A 107 4.23 -16.82 -8.75
C ASP A 107 5.39 -16.15 -8.00
N ASP A 108 6.16 -16.94 -7.25
CA ASP A 108 7.27 -16.44 -6.43
C ASP A 108 8.47 -15.96 -7.28
N ASP A 109 8.50 -16.27 -8.59
CA ASP A 109 9.47 -15.77 -9.57
C ASP A 109 8.93 -14.55 -10.35
N GLU A 110 7.82 -13.96 -9.91
CA GLU A 110 7.10 -12.87 -10.59
C GLU A 110 6.60 -13.21 -11.99
N LYS A 111 6.37 -14.50 -12.28
CA LYS A 111 5.82 -14.95 -13.57
C LYS A 111 4.30 -15.11 -13.49
N PRO A 112 3.57 -14.89 -14.60
CA PRO A 112 2.14 -15.14 -14.65
C PRO A 112 1.79 -16.57 -14.24
N THR A 113 0.81 -16.70 -13.34
CA THR A 113 0.33 -17.99 -12.81
C THR A 113 -1.18 -17.97 -12.58
N GLU A 114 -1.74 -19.08 -12.10
CA GLU A 114 -3.14 -19.16 -11.70
C GLU A 114 -3.47 -18.20 -10.56
N PHE A 115 -4.73 -17.74 -10.51
CA PHE A 115 -5.18 -16.81 -9.48
C PHE A 115 -5.05 -17.42 -8.07
N GLN A 116 -4.37 -16.69 -7.19
CA GLN A 116 -4.08 -17.04 -5.80
C GLN A 116 -4.94 -16.18 -4.85
N PRO A 117 -6.14 -16.65 -4.47
CA PRO A 117 -7.09 -15.87 -3.67
C PRO A 117 -6.54 -15.48 -2.29
N GLU A 118 -5.65 -16.27 -1.72
CA GLU A 118 -5.00 -15.99 -0.44
C GLU A 118 -4.12 -14.74 -0.50
N LYS A 119 -3.43 -14.47 -1.62
CA LYS A 119 -2.64 -13.24 -1.81
C LYS A 119 -3.54 -12.00 -1.86
N LEU A 120 -4.69 -12.10 -2.55
CA LEU A 120 -5.68 -11.02 -2.58
C LEU A 120 -6.29 -10.77 -1.19
N ARG A 121 -6.59 -11.85 -0.46
CA ARG A 121 -7.24 -11.75 0.85
C ARG A 121 -6.43 -10.96 1.86
N VAL A 122 -5.10 -11.03 1.82
CA VAL A 122 -4.23 -10.23 2.69
C VAL A 122 -4.47 -8.72 2.47
N PHE A 123 -4.57 -8.29 1.21
CA PHE A 123 -4.89 -6.90 0.89
C PHE A 123 -6.29 -6.52 1.39
N GLU A 124 -7.31 -7.33 1.12
CA GLU A 124 -8.69 -7.06 1.50
C GLU A 124 -8.86 -6.98 3.02
N ASP A 125 -8.29 -7.94 3.75
CA ASP A 125 -8.38 -8.02 5.20
C ASP A 125 -7.73 -6.79 5.86
N ILE A 126 -6.58 -6.33 5.36
CA ILE A 126 -5.91 -5.12 5.87
C ILE A 126 -6.68 -3.88 5.46
N ARG A 127 -7.08 -3.75 4.19
CA ARG A 127 -7.91 -2.62 3.71
C ARG A 127 -9.13 -2.44 4.60
N ASP A 128 -9.89 -3.49 4.86
CA ASP A 128 -11.15 -3.43 5.59
C ASP A 128 -10.97 -3.04 7.06
N ARG A 129 -9.80 -3.30 7.66
CA ARG A 129 -9.45 -2.83 9.01
C ARG A 129 -9.11 -1.35 9.09
N TYR A 130 -8.59 -0.76 8.01
CA TYR A 130 -8.01 0.59 8.04
C TYR A 130 -8.82 1.65 7.29
N VAL A 131 -9.55 1.28 6.24
CA VAL A 131 -10.38 2.23 5.49
C VAL A 131 -11.44 2.87 6.39
N GLY A 132 -11.59 4.19 6.26
CA GLY A 132 -12.46 5.01 7.11
C GLY A 132 -11.79 5.52 8.39
N ARG A 133 -10.60 5.01 8.77
CA ARG A 133 -9.85 5.52 9.93
C ARG A 133 -8.97 6.69 9.50
N GLY A 134 -9.06 7.82 10.20
CA GLY A 134 -8.10 8.93 10.08
C GLY A 134 -7.86 9.48 8.67
N GLY A 135 -8.83 9.33 7.76
CA GLY A 135 -8.74 9.75 6.36
C GLY A 135 -8.14 8.71 5.41
N VAL A 136 -7.94 7.47 5.84
CA VAL A 136 -7.57 6.35 4.95
C VAL A 136 -8.75 5.98 4.06
N VAL A 137 -8.53 5.89 2.76
CA VAL A 137 -9.57 5.61 1.77
C VAL A 137 -9.21 4.42 0.88
N PHE A 138 -10.22 3.87 0.19
CA PHE A 138 -10.05 2.91 -0.88
C PHE A 138 -10.32 3.58 -2.24
N VAL A 139 -9.49 3.26 -3.23
CA VAL A 139 -9.59 3.79 -4.59
C VAL A 139 -9.48 2.66 -5.59
N GLU A 140 -10.44 2.61 -6.51
CA GLU A 140 -10.32 1.77 -7.70
C GLU A 140 -9.81 2.62 -8.85
N ARG A 141 -8.67 2.21 -9.41
CA ARG A 141 -8.08 2.84 -10.59
C ARG A 141 -8.35 1.97 -11.80
N THR A 142 -9.03 2.58 -12.75
CA THR A 142 -9.20 2.06 -14.11
C THR A 142 -8.34 2.87 -15.06
N ALA A 143 -8.07 2.36 -16.26
CA ALA A 143 -7.30 3.10 -17.27
C ALA A 143 -7.92 4.48 -17.63
N ASP A 144 -9.22 4.67 -17.35
CA ASP A 144 -9.96 5.91 -17.62
C ASP A 144 -9.92 6.95 -16.48
N GLY A 145 -9.11 6.72 -15.42
CA GLY A 145 -8.92 7.66 -14.31
C GLY A 145 -9.46 7.18 -12.96
N ASP A 146 -9.14 7.95 -11.92
CA ASP A 146 -9.41 7.66 -10.50
C ASP A 146 -10.93 7.63 -10.21
N LYS A 147 -11.47 6.48 -9.78
CA LYS A 147 -12.81 6.39 -9.18
C LYS A 147 -12.68 6.32 -7.67
N TYR A 148 -13.03 7.42 -7.00
CA TYR A 148 -13.12 7.47 -5.54
C TYR A 148 -14.42 6.80 -5.08
N HIS A 149 -14.32 5.65 -4.43
CA HIS A 149 -15.46 5.03 -3.75
C HIS A 149 -15.47 5.46 -2.28
N SER A 150 -16.19 6.55 -1.99
CA SER A 150 -16.54 6.91 -0.61
C SER A 150 -17.87 6.27 -0.24
N GLU A 151 -17.94 4.95 -0.09
CA GLU A 151 -19.11 4.33 0.51
C GLU A 151 -18.93 4.20 2.03
N PRO A 152 -19.83 4.77 2.85
CA PRO A 152 -19.83 4.50 4.28
C PRO A 152 -20.24 3.04 4.49
N VAL A 153 -19.41 2.28 5.22
CA VAL A 153 -19.77 0.95 5.73
C VAL A 153 -21.13 1.05 6.41
N LYS A 154 -22.14 0.36 5.87
CA LYS A 154 -23.48 0.31 6.44
C LYS A 154 -23.39 -0.33 7.82
N SER A 155 -23.48 0.47 8.88
CA SER A 155 -23.75 -0.04 10.22
C SER A 155 -25.11 -0.73 10.19
N GLY A 156 -25.12 -2.05 10.37
CA GLY A 156 -26.33 -2.85 10.48
C GLY A 156 -27.22 -2.33 11.61
N GLY A 157 -28.37 -1.78 11.24
CA GLY A 157 -29.43 -1.42 12.16
C GLY A 157 -30.14 -2.68 12.64
N VAL A 158 -30.11 -2.88 13.95
CA VAL A 158 -31.00 -3.77 14.69
C VAL A 158 -32.45 -3.29 14.49
N VAL A 159 -33.33 -4.22 14.13
CA VAL A 159 -34.77 -4.12 14.40
C VAL A 159 -35.19 -5.40 15.11
#